data_AF-A0A0F9GAX0-F1
#
_entry.id   AF-A0A0F9GAX0-F1
#
_cell.length_a   1.000
_cell.length_b   1.000
_cell.length_c   1.000
_cell.angle_alpha   90.00
_cell.angle_beta   90.00
_cell.angle_gamma   90.00
#
_symmetry.space_group_name_H-M   'P 1'
#
loop_
_entity.id
_entity.type
_entity.pdbx_description
1 polymer ?
#
loop_
_entity_poly.entity_id
_entity_poly.type
_entity_poly.pdbx_seq_one_letter_code
_entity_poly.pdbx_strand_id
1 'polypeptide(L)'
;MTTAREQIENLRLRGETGKAKRAFLDYSALGPQRSIPLLLEQYRDPDRYVQTNYRDKKAPPTRQLNTLKQWSSAYDWVARAGTITDKQTGIILREQERGYAEAMQYTYAQVANRVKVLNSLTEMLVAHIQDQGIIRTIVKVSRGKFMEETQVDVLAITALRGLLDDLAKETGGRVRALELMGKDGGPIELSVAARNTLEGRLLQGAALEDTKEAA
;
A
#
# COMPACT_ATOMS: atom_id res chain seq x y z
N MET A 1 15.71 8.47 -22.61
CA MET A 1 14.49 9.02 -21.97
C MET A 1 14.75 10.49 -21.68
N THR A 2 14.00 11.38 -22.33
CA THR A 2 14.07 12.83 -22.09
C THR A 2 13.48 13.11 -20.72
N THR A 3 14.23 13.77 -19.83
CA THR A 3 13.77 14.00 -18.46
C THR A 3 12.56 14.94 -18.44
N ALA A 4 11.69 14.85 -17.42
CA ALA A 4 10.55 15.77 -17.28
C ALA A 4 10.98 17.24 -17.33
N ARG A 5 12.18 17.53 -16.82
CA ARG A 5 12.82 18.85 -16.88
C ARG A 5 13.09 19.30 -18.32
N GLU A 6 13.65 18.45 -19.17
CA GLU A 6 13.91 18.76 -20.60
C GLU A 6 12.61 18.95 -21.40
N GLN A 7 11.55 18.19 -21.09
CA GLN A 7 10.24 18.39 -21.71
C GLN A 7 9.65 19.75 -21.34
N ILE A 8 9.79 20.18 -20.09
CA ILE A 8 9.36 21.51 -19.64
C ILE A 8 10.27 22.60 -20.24
N GLU A 9 11.56 22.31 -20.42
CA GLU A 9 12.52 23.24 -20.97
C GLU A 9 12.25 23.56 -22.45
N ASN A 10 11.62 22.67 -23.21
CA ASN A 10 11.15 22.93 -24.57
C ASN A 10 9.81 23.67 -24.67
N LEU A 11 9.08 23.89 -23.56
CA LEU A 11 7.81 24.62 -23.55
C LEU A 11 7.97 26.13 -23.49
N ARG A 12 9.01 26.70 -24.12
CA ARG A 12 9.17 28.15 -24.17
C ARG A 12 8.10 28.73 -25.11
N LEU A 13 7.21 29.57 -24.57
CA LEU A 13 6.23 30.26 -25.40
C LEU A 13 6.88 31.37 -26.21
N ARG A 14 6.31 31.68 -27.38
CA ARG A 14 6.81 32.75 -28.25
C ARG A 14 6.75 34.08 -27.49
N GLY A 15 7.89 34.76 -27.37
CA GLY A 15 8.00 36.00 -26.59
C GLY A 15 8.23 35.81 -25.09
N GLU A 16 8.35 34.58 -24.57
CA GLU A 16 8.72 34.33 -23.17
C GLU A 16 10.19 34.67 -22.94
N THR A 17 10.47 35.59 -22.02
CA THR A 17 11.85 35.95 -21.65
C THR A 17 12.52 34.79 -20.90
N GLY A 18 13.85 34.70 -20.95
CA GLY A 18 14.58 33.69 -20.17
C GLY A 18 14.33 33.77 -18.65
N LYS A 19 14.07 34.98 -18.14
CA LYS A 19 13.69 35.20 -16.74
C LYS A 19 12.29 34.68 -16.42
N ALA A 20 11.31 34.96 -17.29
CA ALA A 20 9.95 34.46 -17.14
C ALA A 20 9.91 32.93 -17.19
N LYS A 21 10.61 32.32 -18.14
CA LYS A 21 10.75 30.86 -18.22
C LYS A 21 11.36 30.27 -16.95
N ARG A 22 12.42 30.88 -16.41
CA ARG A 22 13.01 30.41 -15.14
C ARG A 22 12.03 30.52 -13.98
N ALA A 23 11.30 31.63 -13.88
CA ALA A 23 10.28 31.81 -12.84
C ALA A 23 9.11 30.81 -12.98
N PHE A 24 8.73 30.43 -14.20
CA PHE A 24 7.75 29.37 -14.43
C PHE A 24 8.25 28.00 -13.96
N LEU A 25 9.53 27.68 -14.19
CA LEU A 25 10.13 26.45 -13.69
C LEU A 25 10.11 26.41 -12.16
N ASP A 26 10.50 27.51 -11.50
CA ASP A 26 10.45 27.63 -10.05
C ASP A 26 9.00 27.53 -9.53
N TYR A 27 8.04 28.19 -10.19
CA TYR A 27 6.61 28.10 -9.88
C TYR A 27 6.07 26.66 -9.97
N SER A 28 6.48 25.92 -11.01
CA SER A 28 6.07 24.53 -11.22
C SER A 28 6.66 23.60 -10.17
N ALA A 29 7.88 23.90 -9.69
CA ALA A 29 8.56 23.12 -8.65
C ALA A 29 7.91 23.25 -7.26
N LEU A 30 7.04 24.25 -7.03
CA LEU A 30 6.28 24.38 -5.78
C LEU A 30 5.20 23.30 -5.60
N GLY A 31 4.89 22.51 -6.62
CA GLY A 31 3.95 21.39 -6.52
C GLY A 31 2.47 21.82 -6.47
N PRO A 32 1.57 21.02 -5.85
CA PRO A 32 0.12 21.26 -5.86
C PRO A 32 -0.32 22.54 -5.14
N GLN A 33 0.43 22.96 -4.12
CA GLN A 33 0.15 24.18 -3.33
C GLN A 33 0.82 25.44 -3.92
N ARG A 34 1.24 25.38 -5.19
CA ARG A 34 1.89 26.49 -5.89
C ARG A 34 1.01 27.74 -5.90
N SER A 35 1.60 28.88 -5.56
CA SER A 35 0.97 30.18 -5.68
C SER A 35 2.02 31.25 -5.95
N ILE A 36 1.64 32.34 -6.62
CA ILE A 36 2.54 33.47 -6.88
C ILE A 36 3.05 34.11 -5.58
N PRO A 37 2.22 34.29 -4.53
CA PRO A 37 2.70 34.75 -3.23
C PRO A 37 3.77 33.84 -2.62
N LEU A 38 3.58 32.52 -2.68
CA LEU A 38 4.54 31.55 -2.16
C LEU A 38 5.86 31.59 -2.92
N LEU A 39 5.82 31.69 -4.25
CA LEU A 39 7.02 31.89 -5.07
C LEU A 39 7.77 33.17 -4.68
N LEU A 40 7.02 34.26 -4.46
CA LEU A 40 7.61 35.54 -4.07
C LEU A 40 8.26 35.47 -2.69
N GLU A 41 7.64 34.77 -1.74
CA GLU A 41 8.22 34.52 -0.41
C GLU A 41 9.58 33.82 -0.54
N GLN A 42 9.66 32.77 -1.37
CA GLN A 42 10.91 32.07 -1.65
C GLN A 42 11.95 32.99 -2.31
N TYR A 43 11.56 33.93 -3.18
CA TYR A 43 12.47 34.87 -3.82
C TYR A 43 12.96 36.01 -2.90
N ARG A 44 12.22 36.28 -1.83
CA ARG A 44 12.59 37.29 -0.82
C ARG A 44 13.66 36.76 0.14
N ASP A 45 13.70 35.46 0.37
CA ASP A 45 14.70 34.78 1.19
C ASP A 45 15.87 34.27 0.31
N PRO A 46 17.03 34.97 0.28
CA PRO A 46 18.14 34.59 -0.58
C PRO A 46 18.75 33.24 -0.19
N ASP A 47 18.80 32.93 1.11
CA ASP A 47 19.42 31.72 1.62
C ASP A 47 18.58 30.50 1.26
N ARG A 48 17.26 30.61 1.44
CA ARG A 48 16.31 29.58 1.04
C ARG A 48 16.31 29.36 -0.48
N TYR A 49 16.37 30.43 -1.27
CA TYR A 49 16.41 30.30 -2.72
C TYR A 49 17.69 29.61 -3.21
N VAL A 50 18.86 29.97 -2.69
CA VAL A 50 20.15 29.37 -3.08
C VAL A 50 20.20 27.87 -2.75
N GLN A 51 19.63 27.44 -1.62
CA GLN A 51 19.55 26.02 -1.27
C GLN A 51 18.74 25.22 -2.29
N THR A 52 17.61 25.77 -2.75
CA THR A 52 16.74 25.09 -3.73
C THR A 52 17.29 25.10 -5.15
N ASN A 53 18.10 26.09 -5.53
CA ASN A 53 18.65 26.29 -6.87
C ASN A 53 20.19 26.15 -6.90
N TYR A 54 20.68 25.09 -6.25
CA TYR A 54 22.10 24.84 -5.94
C TYR A 54 23.06 24.89 -7.14
N ARG A 55 22.58 24.57 -8.35
CA ARG A 55 23.45 24.39 -9.52
C ARG A 55 24.06 25.68 -10.06
N ASP A 56 23.35 26.80 -9.91
CA ASP A 56 23.69 28.02 -10.65
C ASP A 56 24.02 29.23 -9.76
N LYS A 57 23.69 29.21 -8.45
CA LYS A 57 23.82 30.35 -7.52
C LYS A 57 23.34 31.71 -8.12
N LYS A 58 22.45 31.67 -9.10
CA LYS A 58 21.95 32.87 -9.78
C LYS A 58 20.98 33.59 -8.87
N ALA A 59 20.92 34.92 -8.93
CA ALA A 59 19.87 35.67 -8.26
C ALA A 59 18.48 35.26 -8.78
N PRO A 60 17.41 35.42 -7.97
CA PRO A 60 16.04 35.17 -8.42
C PRO A 60 15.72 36.07 -9.64
N PRO A 61 14.89 35.61 -10.59
CA PRO A 61 14.56 36.36 -11.80
C PRO A 61 13.98 37.76 -11.55
N THR A 62 13.21 37.91 -10.47
CA THR A 62 12.60 39.16 -10.00
C THR A 62 12.21 39.03 -8.53
N ARG A 63 12.00 40.14 -7.82
CA ARG A 63 11.39 40.18 -6.47
C ARG A 63 10.11 41.03 -6.44
N GLN A 64 9.61 41.41 -7.60
CA GLN A 64 8.42 42.26 -7.74
C GLN A 64 7.19 41.39 -8.01
N LEU A 65 6.17 41.52 -7.15
CA LEU A 65 4.92 40.76 -7.27
C LEU A 65 4.21 41.01 -8.61
N ASN A 66 4.16 42.28 -9.03
CA ASN A 66 3.47 42.67 -10.26
C ASN A 66 4.07 42.00 -11.49
N THR A 67 5.40 41.90 -11.56
CA THR A 67 6.12 41.23 -12.65
C THR A 67 5.78 39.73 -12.70
N LEU A 68 5.72 39.05 -11.55
CA LEU A 68 5.32 37.64 -11.50
C LEU A 68 3.87 37.43 -11.91
N LYS A 69 2.95 38.29 -11.46
CA LYS A 69 1.53 38.24 -11.88
C LYS A 69 1.38 38.47 -13.38
N GLN A 70 2.09 39.45 -13.93
CA GLN A 70 2.07 39.75 -15.36
C GLN A 70 2.59 38.57 -16.17
N TRP A 71 3.74 37.98 -15.82
CA TRP A 71 4.27 36.80 -16.51
C TRP A 71 3.34 35.59 -16.37
N SER A 72 2.80 35.35 -15.18
CA SER A 72 1.87 34.25 -14.94
C SER A 72 0.65 34.31 -15.84
N SER A 73 0.04 35.49 -15.97
CA SER A 73 -1.10 35.71 -16.85
C SER A 73 -0.70 35.67 -18.34
N ALA A 74 0.37 36.38 -18.73
CA ALA A 74 0.79 36.48 -20.12
C ALA A 74 1.25 35.14 -20.74
N TYR A 75 1.76 34.21 -19.92
CA TYR A 75 2.30 32.93 -20.36
C TYR A 75 1.53 31.73 -19.79
N ASP A 76 0.30 31.96 -19.30
CA ASP A 76 -0.64 30.97 -18.79
C ASP A 76 0.00 29.90 -17.89
N TRP A 77 0.70 30.35 -16.84
CA TRP A 77 1.47 29.46 -15.97
C TRP A 77 0.58 28.44 -15.26
N VAL A 78 -0.65 28.81 -14.90
CA VAL A 78 -1.56 27.94 -14.16
C VAL A 78 -1.96 26.73 -15.00
N ALA A 79 -2.40 26.93 -16.25
CA ALA A 79 -2.77 25.83 -17.13
C ALA A 79 -1.57 24.94 -17.49
N ARG A 80 -0.40 25.55 -17.77
CA ARG A 80 0.84 24.81 -18.07
C ARG A 80 1.29 23.97 -16.88
N ALA A 81 1.29 24.52 -15.67
CA ALA A 81 1.68 23.80 -14.46
C ALA A 81 0.68 22.69 -14.10
N GLY A 82 -0.62 22.90 -14.36
CA GLY A 82 -1.65 21.86 -14.27
C GLY A 82 -1.31 20.64 -15.13
N THR A 83 -1.03 20.87 -16.41
CA THR A 83 -0.66 19.80 -17.37
C THR A 83 0.57 19.01 -16.92
N ILE A 84 1.56 19.67 -16.31
CA ILE A 84 2.76 19.00 -15.77
C ILE A 84 2.41 18.14 -14.57
N THR A 85 1.59 18.68 -13.65
CA THR A 85 1.19 17.98 -12.43
C THR A 85 0.38 16.74 -12.76
N ASP A 86 -0.60 16.83 -13.66
CA ASP A 86 -1.44 15.69 -14.03
C ASP A 86 -0.62 14.56 -14.65
N LYS A 87 0.37 14.90 -15.47
CA LYS A 87 1.31 13.93 -16.04
C LYS A 87 2.19 13.28 -14.97
N GLN A 88 2.74 14.07 -14.05
CA GLN A 88 3.58 13.56 -12.96
C GLN A 88 2.80 12.68 -11.99
N THR A 89 1.61 13.11 -11.57
CA THR A 89 0.70 12.33 -10.74
C THR A 89 0.34 11.02 -11.42
N GLY A 90 0.05 11.03 -12.73
CA GLY A 90 -0.22 9.80 -13.49
C GLY A 90 0.98 8.85 -13.55
N ILE A 91 2.21 9.35 -13.61
CA ILE A 91 3.43 8.52 -13.56
C ILE A 91 3.59 7.91 -12.16
N ILE A 92 3.49 8.72 -11.10
CA ILE A 92 3.64 8.26 -9.71
C ILE A 92 2.59 7.21 -9.36
N LEU A 93 1.33 7.42 -9.76
CA LEU A 93 0.26 6.45 -9.53
C LEU A 93 0.53 5.12 -10.24
N ARG A 94 0.97 5.16 -11.50
CA ARG A 94 1.33 3.93 -12.24
C ARG A 94 2.53 3.20 -11.62
N GLU A 95 3.53 3.93 -11.14
CA GLU A 95 4.67 3.34 -10.44
C GLU A 95 4.24 2.71 -9.11
N GLN A 96 3.34 3.35 -8.37
CA GLN A 96 2.76 2.78 -7.16
C GLN A 96 1.94 1.53 -7.48
N GLU A 97 1.03 1.58 -8.45
CA GLU A 97 0.24 0.43 -8.90
C GLU A 97 1.12 -0.73 -9.33
N ARG A 98 2.20 -0.46 -10.07
CA ARG A 98 3.20 -1.45 -10.46
C ARG A 98 3.92 -2.03 -9.24
N GLY A 99 4.37 -1.20 -8.31
CA GLY A 99 5.01 -1.64 -7.07
C GLY A 99 4.08 -2.50 -6.21
N TYR A 100 2.80 -2.15 -6.11
CA TYR A 100 1.78 -2.96 -5.44
C TYR A 100 1.55 -4.30 -6.14
N ALA A 101 1.46 -4.30 -7.48
CA ALA A 101 1.31 -5.53 -8.25
C ALA A 101 2.53 -6.45 -8.12
N GLU A 102 3.74 -5.91 -8.17
CA GLU A 102 4.99 -6.66 -7.97
C GLU A 102 5.08 -7.20 -6.52
N ALA A 103 4.72 -6.39 -5.52
CA ALA A 103 4.67 -6.84 -4.13
C ALA A 103 3.63 -7.95 -3.91
N MET A 104 2.45 -7.84 -4.53
CA MET A 104 1.42 -8.90 -4.53
C MET A 104 1.94 -10.17 -5.22
N GLN A 105 2.55 -10.06 -6.39
CA GLN A 105 3.13 -11.23 -7.07
C GLN A 105 4.22 -11.89 -6.21
N TYR A 106 5.05 -11.09 -5.54
CA TYR A 106 6.08 -11.60 -4.65
C TYR A 106 5.48 -12.34 -3.44
N THR A 107 4.45 -11.79 -2.79
CA THR A 107 3.78 -12.46 -1.68
C THR A 107 3.10 -13.75 -2.11
N TYR A 108 2.39 -13.76 -3.25
CA TYR A 108 1.79 -14.99 -3.79
C TYR A 108 2.84 -16.04 -4.16
N ALA A 109 3.97 -15.64 -4.77
CA ALA A 109 5.07 -16.53 -5.10
C ALA A 109 5.72 -17.13 -3.84
N GLN A 110 5.87 -16.34 -2.77
CA GLN A 110 6.37 -16.85 -1.49
C GLN A 110 5.44 -17.89 -0.87
N VAL A 111 4.12 -17.65 -0.87
CA VAL A 111 3.13 -18.61 -0.37
C VAL A 111 3.19 -19.90 -1.20
N ALA A 112 3.22 -19.80 -2.53
CA ALA A 112 3.34 -20.97 -3.41
C ALA A 112 4.63 -21.78 -3.15
N ASN A 113 5.77 -21.10 -2.95
CA ASN A 113 7.03 -21.74 -2.61
C ASN A 113 6.96 -22.45 -1.25
N ARG A 114 6.34 -21.84 -0.23
CA ARG A 114 6.16 -22.45 1.10
C ARG A 114 5.29 -23.71 1.02
N VAL A 115 4.18 -23.65 0.29
CA VAL A 115 3.30 -24.80 0.03
C VAL A 115 4.08 -25.94 -0.65
N LYS A 116 4.91 -25.63 -1.65
CA LYS A 116 5.75 -26.62 -2.33
C LYS A 116 6.72 -27.32 -1.38
N VAL A 117 7.41 -26.56 -0.53
CA VAL A 117 8.36 -27.11 0.47
C VAL A 117 7.62 -27.98 1.50
N LEU A 118 6.47 -27.52 2.00
CA LEU A 118 5.66 -28.29 2.95
C LEU A 118 5.17 -29.61 2.34
N ASN A 119 4.76 -29.62 1.07
CA ASN A 119 4.38 -30.85 0.37
C ASN A 119 5.56 -31.83 0.27
N SER A 120 6.75 -31.37 -0.14
CA SER A 120 7.93 -32.24 -0.22
C SER A 120 8.34 -32.81 1.15
N LEU A 121 8.25 -32.01 2.22
CA LEU A 121 8.51 -32.51 3.60
C LEU A 121 7.48 -33.55 4.03
N THR A 122 6.20 -33.31 3.71
CA THR A 122 5.10 -34.23 3.99
C THR A 122 5.31 -35.56 3.28
N GLU A 123 5.66 -35.53 1.98
CA GLU A 123 5.97 -36.73 1.19
C GLU A 123 7.15 -37.53 1.78
N MET A 124 8.23 -36.85 2.18
CA MET A 124 9.38 -37.51 2.80
C MET A 124 9.03 -38.16 4.15
N LEU A 125 8.22 -37.49 4.99
CA LEU A 125 7.77 -38.07 6.26
C LEU A 125 6.81 -39.24 6.07
N VAL A 126 5.90 -39.17 5.09
CA VAL A 126 5.03 -40.29 4.75
C VAL A 126 5.87 -41.49 4.30
N ALA A 127 6.87 -41.27 3.43
CA ALA A 127 7.78 -42.33 3.01
C ALA A 127 8.56 -42.92 4.20
N HIS A 128 9.05 -42.07 5.11
CA HIS A 128 9.74 -42.52 6.32
C HIS A 128 8.83 -43.34 7.25
N ILE A 129 7.58 -42.92 7.45
CA ILE A 129 6.60 -43.67 8.26
C ILE A 129 6.26 -45.01 7.60
N GLN A 130 6.17 -45.06 6.27
CA GLN A 130 5.92 -46.30 5.54
C GLN A 130 7.10 -47.29 5.63
N ASP A 131 8.33 -46.79 5.58
CA ASP A 131 9.56 -47.61 5.62
C ASP A 131 9.95 -48.03 7.05
N GLN A 132 9.82 -47.12 8.02
CA GLN A 132 10.37 -47.28 9.38
C GLN A 132 9.34 -47.11 10.50
N GLY A 133 8.15 -46.59 10.20
CA GLY A 133 7.15 -46.22 11.21
C GLY A 133 6.42 -47.41 11.86
N ILE A 134 6.67 -48.64 11.41
CA ILE A 134 6.22 -49.87 12.04
C ILE A 134 7.45 -50.59 12.60
N ILE A 135 7.81 -50.29 13.84
CA ILE A 135 8.85 -51.03 14.56
C ILE A 135 8.19 -52.28 15.13
N ARG A 136 8.41 -53.42 14.47
CA ARG A 136 7.98 -54.73 15.00
C ARG A 136 9.02 -55.20 16.00
N THR A 137 8.69 -55.14 17.28
CA THR A 137 9.55 -55.66 18.34
C THR A 137 8.98 -56.99 18.80
N ILE A 138 9.78 -58.06 18.72
CA ILE A 138 9.40 -59.35 19.31
C ILE A 138 9.67 -59.26 20.81
N VAL A 139 8.60 -59.21 21.61
CA VAL A 139 8.71 -59.15 23.07
C VAL A 139 8.51 -60.56 23.62
N LYS A 140 9.50 -61.05 24.39
CA LYS A 140 9.41 -62.35 25.05
C LYS A 140 8.52 -62.22 26.28
N VAL A 141 7.34 -62.83 26.23
CA VAL A 141 6.44 -62.90 27.38
C VAL A 141 6.75 -64.17 28.16
N SER A 142 6.86 -64.04 29.48
CA SER A 142 7.15 -65.13 30.41
C SER A 142 6.29 -66.37 30.11
N ARG A 143 6.91 -67.57 30.08
CA ARG A 143 6.36 -68.89 29.64
C ARG A 143 6.45 -69.23 28.14
N GLY A 144 7.39 -68.63 27.41
CA GLY A 144 7.79 -69.14 26.08
C GLY A 144 6.83 -68.83 24.93
N LYS A 145 5.84 -67.96 25.15
CA LYS A 145 5.05 -67.36 24.06
C LYS A 145 5.70 -66.05 23.64
N PHE A 146 6.02 -65.95 22.36
CA PHE A 146 6.42 -64.68 21.75
C PHE A 146 5.15 -63.92 21.37
N MET A 147 5.08 -62.65 21.74
CA MET A 147 4.09 -61.72 21.17
C MET A 147 4.82 -60.73 20.28
N GLU A 148 4.27 -60.49 19.10
CA GLU A 148 4.70 -59.41 18.22
C GLU A 148 4.05 -58.12 18.72
N GLU A 149 4.87 -57.20 19.22
CA GLU A 149 4.42 -55.86 19.57
C GLU A 149 4.76 -54.93 18.41
N THR A 150 3.73 -54.32 17.83
CA THR A 150 3.90 -53.27 16.82
C THR A 150 3.96 -51.93 17.53
N GLN A 151 5.12 -51.29 17.51
CA GLN A 151 5.27 -49.91 17.96
C GLN A 151 5.23 -48.98 16.75
N VAL A 152 4.48 -47.90 16.92
CA VAL A 152 4.33 -46.86 15.91
C VAL A 152 5.21 -45.68 16.29
N ASP A 153 5.91 -45.10 15.33
CA ASP A 153 6.67 -43.86 15.56
C ASP A 153 5.73 -42.67 15.77
N VAL A 154 5.36 -42.45 17.04
CA VAL A 154 4.47 -41.36 17.48
C VAL A 154 5.09 -39.99 17.18
N LEU A 155 6.42 -39.87 17.19
CA LEU A 155 7.10 -38.60 16.91
C LEU A 155 6.95 -38.22 15.44
N ALA A 156 7.16 -39.17 14.52
CA ALA A 156 6.96 -38.95 13.09
C ALA A 156 5.50 -38.60 12.74
N ILE A 157 4.53 -39.27 13.37
CA ILE A 157 3.10 -38.95 13.19
C ILE A 157 2.77 -37.53 13.70
N THR A 158 3.33 -37.15 14.85
CA THR A 158 3.12 -35.80 15.42
C THR A 158 3.72 -34.72 14.51
N ALA A 159 4.92 -34.96 13.97
CA ALA A 159 5.56 -34.07 13.00
C ALA A 159 4.74 -33.94 11.71
N LEU A 160 4.24 -35.05 11.17
CA LEU A 160 3.37 -35.06 9.99
C LEU A 160 2.09 -34.25 10.22
N ARG A 161 1.44 -34.40 11.39
CA ARG A 161 0.25 -33.62 11.76
C ARG A 161 0.55 -32.12 11.79
N GLY A 162 1.68 -31.72 12.37
CA GLY A 162 2.10 -30.31 12.42
C GLY A 162 2.30 -29.70 11.02
N LEU A 163 2.92 -30.44 10.10
CA LEU A 163 3.10 -29.98 8.72
C LEU A 163 1.78 -29.88 7.94
N LEU A 164 0.86 -30.82 8.14
CA LEU A 164 -0.48 -30.75 7.56
C LEU A 164 -1.27 -29.55 8.10
N ASP A 165 -1.14 -29.23 9.39
CA ASP A 165 -1.74 -28.04 9.99
C ASP A 165 -1.16 -26.75 9.39
N ASP A 166 0.15 -26.70 9.14
CA ASP A 166 0.79 -25.54 8.51
C ASP A 166 0.39 -25.40 7.04
N LEU A 167 0.29 -26.51 6.30
CA LEU A 167 -0.21 -26.53 4.92
C LEU A 167 -1.66 -26.02 4.84
N ALA A 168 -2.51 -26.43 5.78
CA ALA A 168 -3.90 -25.98 5.86
C ALA A 168 -4.04 -24.48 6.17
N LYS A 169 -3.11 -23.90 6.95
CA LYS A 169 -3.06 -22.45 7.20
C LYS A 169 -2.66 -21.68 5.94
N GLU A 170 -1.64 -22.15 5.22
CA GLU A 170 -1.11 -21.47 4.02
C GLU A 170 -2.04 -21.53 2.81
N THR A 171 -2.79 -22.63 2.66
CA THR A 171 -3.74 -22.82 1.55
C THR A 171 -5.12 -22.20 1.80
N GLY A 172 -5.34 -21.60 2.97
CA GLY A 172 -6.63 -20.99 3.33
C GLY A 172 -7.76 -21.99 3.60
N GLY A 173 -7.45 -23.29 3.70
CA GLY A 173 -8.43 -24.34 3.99
C GLY A 173 -9.01 -24.27 5.41
N ARG A 174 -8.36 -23.53 6.32
CA ARG A 174 -8.99 -23.12 7.57
C ARG A 174 -10.05 -22.05 7.26
N VAL A 175 -11.30 -22.50 7.11
CA VAL A 175 -12.44 -21.64 7.44
C VAL A 175 -12.18 -21.18 8.86
N ARG A 176 -11.74 -19.93 9.05
CA ARG A 176 -11.87 -19.31 10.36
C ARG A 176 -13.37 -19.38 10.63
N ALA A 177 -13.78 -20.30 11.49
CA ALA A 177 -15.05 -20.17 12.15
C ALA A 177 -14.98 -18.78 12.75
N LEU A 178 -15.65 -17.82 12.09
CA LEU A 178 -15.81 -16.50 12.61
C LEU A 178 -16.69 -16.75 13.82
N GLU A 179 -16.06 -17.01 14.97
CA GLU A 179 -16.74 -17.07 16.24
C GLU A 179 -17.28 -15.66 16.46
N LEU A 180 -18.47 -15.42 15.91
CA LEU A 180 -19.42 -14.39 16.31
C LEU A 180 -19.90 -14.71 17.73
N MET A 181 -18.95 -14.96 18.62
CA MET A 181 -19.18 -15.09 20.04
C MET A 181 -18.82 -13.75 20.64
N GLY A 182 -19.73 -13.22 21.48
CA GLY A 182 -19.41 -12.05 22.29
C GLY A 182 -18.18 -12.33 23.16
N LYS A 183 -17.67 -11.28 23.80
CA LYS A 183 -16.47 -11.30 24.66
C LYS A 183 -16.45 -12.42 25.71
N ASP A 184 -17.61 -13.03 26.00
CA ASP A 184 -17.82 -14.06 27.03
C ASP A 184 -18.31 -15.42 26.47
N GLY A 185 -18.22 -15.69 25.16
CA GLY A 185 -18.69 -16.97 24.60
C GLY A 185 -20.21 -17.10 24.49
N GLY A 186 -20.95 -16.01 24.72
CA GLY A 186 -22.41 -15.94 24.55
C GLY A 186 -22.82 -15.55 23.12
N PRO A 187 -24.07 -15.84 22.70
CA PRO A 187 -24.64 -15.33 21.46
C PRO A 187 -24.53 -13.79 21.39
N ILE A 188 -24.19 -13.23 20.23
CA ILE A 188 -24.21 -11.78 20.05
C ILE A 188 -25.67 -11.31 20.16
N GLU A 189 -26.01 -10.70 21.29
CA GLU A 189 -27.21 -9.89 21.39
C GLU A 189 -27.00 -8.61 20.56
N LEU A 190 -27.52 -8.60 19.34
CA LEU A 190 -27.71 -7.38 18.58
C LEU A 190 -28.77 -6.54 19.33
N SER A 191 -28.31 -5.71 20.27
CA SER A 191 -29.14 -4.73 20.94
C SER A 191 -29.83 -3.85 19.89
N VAL A 192 -31.15 -3.98 19.80
CA VAL A 192 -32.04 -3.19 18.92
C VAL A 192 -31.92 -1.68 19.22
N ALA A 193 -31.28 -1.28 20.32
CA ALA A 193 -31.00 0.11 20.66
C ALA A 193 -30.12 0.84 19.63
N ALA A 194 -29.30 0.12 18.82
CA ALA A 194 -28.49 0.75 17.77
C ALA A 194 -29.30 1.13 16.51
N ARG A 195 -30.48 0.52 16.27
CA ARG A 195 -31.35 0.87 15.13
C ARG A 195 -32.05 2.21 15.35
N ASN A 196 -32.53 2.48 16.56
CA ASN A 196 -33.27 3.71 16.85
C ASN A 196 -32.38 4.97 16.83
N THR A 197 -31.07 4.83 17.08
CA THR A 197 -30.12 5.97 17.05
C THR A 197 -29.73 6.37 15.62
N LEU A 198 -29.81 5.46 14.66
CA LEU A 198 -29.56 5.72 13.23
C LEU A 198 -30.79 6.30 12.53
N GLU A 199 -32.00 5.80 12.84
CA GLU A 199 -33.24 6.36 12.31
C GLU A 199 -33.56 7.75 12.87
N GLY A 200 -33.25 8.01 14.15
CA GLY A 200 -33.41 9.35 14.74
C GLY A 200 -32.49 10.41 14.13
N ARG A 201 -31.29 10.03 13.66
CA ARG A 201 -30.35 10.97 13.00
C ARG A 201 -30.71 11.23 11.54
N LEU A 202 -31.30 10.27 10.83
CA LEU A 202 -31.78 10.46 9.46
C LEU A 202 -33.00 11.39 9.40
N LEU A 203 -33.89 11.34 10.40
CA LEU A 203 -35.05 12.23 10.46
C LEU A 203 -34.71 13.68 10.87
N GLN A 204 -33.66 13.90 11.68
CA GLN A 204 -33.20 15.26 12.00
C GLN A 204 -32.43 15.94 10.85
N GLY A 205 -31.83 15.17 9.93
CA GLY A 205 -31.16 15.73 8.76
C GLY A 205 -32.12 16.31 7.72
N ALA A 206 -33.27 15.66 7.50
CA ALA A 206 -34.25 16.11 6.51
C ALA A 206 -35.00 17.40 6.90
N ALA A 207 -35.21 17.66 8.20
CA ALA A 207 -35.91 18.86 8.66
C ALA A 207 -35.09 20.16 8.56
N LEU A 208 -33.77 20.06 8.31
CA LEU A 208 -32.87 21.22 8.21
C LEU A 208 -32.65 21.71 6.76
N GLU A 209 -33.11 20.98 5.75
CA GLU A 209 -33.00 21.42 4.35
C GLU A 209 -34.21 22.23 3.86
N ASP A 210 -35.42 21.98 4.37
CA ASP A 210 -36.64 22.71 3.97
C ASP A 210 -36.73 24.16 4.49
N THR A 211 -35.84 24.60 5.38
CA THR A 211 -35.84 25.99 5.90
C THR A 211 -34.89 26.93 5.17
N LYS A 212 -34.12 26.44 4.18
CA LYS A 212 -33.19 27.28 3.40
C LYS A 212 -33.71 27.73 2.03
N GLU A 213 -34.89 27.28 1.60
CA GLU A 213 -35.52 27.72 0.34
C GLU A 213 -36.56 28.84 0.51
N ALA A 214 -36.79 29.33 1.72
CA ALA A 214 -37.79 30.37 2.01
C ALA A 214 -37.22 31.71 2.52
N ALA A 215 -35.93 32.00 2.28
CA ALA A 215 -35.29 33.27 2.65
C ALA A 215 -34.49 33.87 1.49
#